data_AF-A0A1H9RBY5-F1
#
_entry.id   AF-A0A1H9RBY5-F1
#
_cell.length_a   1.000
_cell.length_b   1.000
_cell.length_c   1.000
_cell.angle_alpha   90.00
_cell.angle_beta   90.00
_cell.angle_gamma   90.00
#
_symmetry.space_group_name_H-M   'P 1'
#
loop_
_entity.id
_entity.type
_entity.pdbx_description
1 polymer ?
#
loop_
_entity_poly.entity_id
_entity_poly.type
_entity_poly.pdbx_seq_one_letter_code
_entity_poly.pdbx_strand_id
1 'polypeptide(L)'
;MQRWRPLTEVSSASLTQLSHDPLGIPVPDTALLHALFAYHAPVWEVDVVDENDLPGIPIWNTAGKPGVKPAPVVYRYPSYTRWQDQTLLQLNYVVWFAARPITGIFDILGGALDGLIWRVTLNSDGAPLLYDTIHPCGCYHMFFLTEALQPKPEALQLAEPPLLPQPAPRLTAGQRIVIRIASAAHYIERVYADQPDGTPYEWRDYAELYATPVIDSGRRSLFAGNGLVIGSERRERWLLWPMGIPSAGAMRERGHHATAFVGRRHFDDALLLEGLFQPAP
;
A
#
# COMPACT_ATOMS: atom_id res chain seq x y z
N MET A 1 -1.35 -8.32 -19.95
CA MET A 1 -0.71 -8.52 -18.63
C MET A 1 0.76 -8.17 -18.71
N GLN A 2 1.27 -7.42 -17.74
CA GLN A 2 2.70 -7.09 -17.59
C GLN A 2 3.13 -7.30 -16.14
N ARG A 3 4.41 -7.63 -15.93
CA ARG A 3 5.02 -7.81 -14.60
C ARG A 3 6.13 -6.78 -14.37
N TRP A 4 6.17 -6.22 -13.17
CA TRP A 4 7.30 -5.42 -12.68
C TRP A 4 7.84 -6.02 -11.39
N ARG A 5 9.15 -6.21 -11.33
CA ARG A 5 9.85 -6.89 -10.22
C ARG A 5 10.88 -5.97 -9.56
N PRO A 6 11.26 -6.24 -8.30
CA PRO A 6 12.37 -5.53 -7.69
C PRO A 6 13.69 -5.81 -8.44
N LEU A 7 14.62 -4.87 -8.33
CA LEU A 7 16.02 -5.11 -8.69
C LEU A 7 16.57 -6.25 -7.81
N THR A 8 17.26 -7.19 -8.44
CA THR A 8 17.75 -8.42 -7.81
C THR A 8 19.02 -8.12 -7.03
N GLU A 9 18.91 -7.36 -5.95
CA GLU A 9 20.00 -7.19 -4.98
C GLU A 9 19.50 -7.63 -3.61
N VAL A 10 19.64 -8.92 -3.33
CA VAL A 10 19.51 -9.42 -1.97
C VAL A 10 20.89 -9.92 -1.54
N SER A 11 21.63 -9.01 -0.91
CA SER A 11 22.69 -9.43 -0.01
C SER A 11 22.03 -10.21 1.13
N SER A 12 22.58 -11.38 1.44
CA SER A 12 22.21 -12.21 2.59
C SER A 12 22.64 -11.55 3.91
N ALA A 13 22.23 -10.29 4.13
CA ALA A 13 22.32 -9.68 5.44
C ALA A 13 21.46 -10.53 6.38
N SER A 14 22.00 -10.87 7.55
CA SER A 14 21.24 -11.53 8.59
C SER A 14 20.09 -10.61 8.98
N LEU A 15 18.89 -10.84 8.44
CA LEU A 15 17.68 -10.06 8.73
C LEU A 15 17.19 -10.25 10.18
N THR A 16 17.96 -10.97 10.99
CA THR A 16 17.58 -11.60 12.25
C THR A 16 17.89 -10.78 13.50
N GLN A 17 18.45 -9.56 13.38
CA GLN A 17 18.67 -8.70 14.55
C GLN A 17 18.34 -7.24 14.23
N LEU A 18 17.07 -6.89 14.44
CA LEU A 18 16.66 -5.50 14.55
C LEU A 18 17.11 -4.97 15.93
N SER A 19 18.02 -3.99 15.95
CA SER A 19 18.27 -3.21 17.16
C SER A 19 17.00 -2.46 17.57
N HIS A 20 16.80 -2.30 18.87
CA HIS A 20 15.67 -1.55 19.42
C HIS A 20 16.18 -0.36 20.24
N ASP A 21 15.43 0.73 20.22
CA ASP A 21 15.66 1.85 21.12
C ASP A 21 15.16 1.54 22.56
N PRO A 22 15.40 2.43 23.55
CA PRO A 22 14.91 2.22 24.91
C PRO A 22 13.38 2.13 25.05
N LEU A 23 12.60 2.52 24.03
CA LEU A 23 11.15 2.39 23.98
C LEU A 23 10.70 1.07 23.34
N GLY A 24 11.65 0.21 22.95
CA GLY A 24 11.36 -1.05 22.27
C GLY A 24 10.89 -0.86 20.84
N ILE A 25 11.28 0.24 20.18
CA ILE A 25 10.98 0.49 18.76
C ILE A 25 12.13 -0.06 17.91
N PRO A 26 11.87 -0.88 16.87
CA PRO A 26 12.90 -1.32 15.94
C PRO A 26 13.55 -0.13 15.21
N VAL A 27 14.87 -0.01 15.33
CA VAL A 27 15.67 1.01 14.65
C VAL A 27 16.68 0.31 13.73
N PRO A 28 16.25 -0.16 12.55
CA PRO A 28 17.19 -0.65 11.54
C PRO A 28 18.05 0.51 11.04
N ASP A 29 19.35 0.27 10.88
CA ASP A 29 20.18 1.22 10.14
C ASP A 29 19.76 1.27 8.65
N THR A 30 20.30 2.23 7.91
CA THR A 30 19.93 2.44 6.50
C THR A 30 20.21 1.20 5.64
N ALA A 31 21.28 0.45 5.91
CA ALA A 31 21.66 -0.73 5.13
C ALA A 31 20.72 -1.90 5.40
N LEU A 32 20.38 -2.15 6.67
CA LEU A 32 19.43 -3.16 7.08
C LEU A 32 18.02 -2.84 6.58
N LEU A 33 17.57 -1.59 6.70
CA LEU A 33 16.26 -1.17 6.18
C LEU A 33 16.20 -1.36 4.66
N HIS A 34 17.27 -1.00 3.94
CA HIS A 34 17.37 -1.22 2.51
C HIS A 34 17.28 -2.71 2.15
N ALA A 35 18.00 -3.57 2.87
CA ALA A 35 17.97 -5.03 2.68
C ALA A 35 16.60 -5.63 2.97
N LEU A 36 15.90 -5.16 4.01
CA LEU A 36 14.54 -5.57 4.35
C LEU A 36 13.54 -5.21 3.25
N PHE A 37 13.59 -3.98 2.73
CA PHE A 37 12.79 -3.60 1.57
C PHE A 37 13.12 -4.43 0.34
N ALA A 38 14.40 -4.74 0.09
CA ALA A 38 14.80 -5.58 -1.04
C ALA A 38 14.28 -7.01 -0.94
N TYR A 39 14.35 -7.58 0.26
CA TYR A 39 13.93 -8.95 0.51
C TYR A 39 12.40 -9.12 0.41
N HIS A 40 11.64 -8.15 0.93
CA HIS A 40 10.18 -8.24 1.00
C HIS A 40 9.46 -7.55 -0.16
N ALA A 41 10.20 -7.04 -1.14
CA ALA A 41 9.63 -6.33 -2.28
C ALA A 41 8.74 -7.23 -3.15
N PRO A 42 7.50 -6.82 -3.47
CA PRO A 42 6.59 -7.62 -4.27
C PRO A 42 6.88 -7.49 -5.77
N VAL A 43 6.35 -8.45 -6.54
CA VAL A 43 6.14 -8.34 -7.99
C VAL A 43 4.75 -7.77 -8.23
N TRP A 44 4.66 -6.75 -9.06
CA TRP A 44 3.41 -6.15 -9.50
C TRP A 44 3.01 -6.77 -10.83
N GLU A 45 1.89 -7.48 -10.89
CA GLU A 45 1.37 -8.09 -12.11
C GLU A 45 0.04 -7.44 -12.50
N VAL A 46 0.05 -6.58 -13.52
CA VAL A 46 -1.12 -5.77 -13.87
C VAL A 46 -1.65 -6.17 -15.24
N ASP A 47 -2.97 -6.26 -15.38
CA ASP A 47 -3.60 -6.22 -16.70
C ASP A 47 -3.52 -4.83 -17.28
N VAL A 48 -2.89 -4.74 -18.46
CA VAL A 48 -2.66 -3.48 -19.16
C VAL A 48 -3.51 -3.48 -20.41
N VAL A 49 -4.50 -2.60 -20.44
CA VAL A 49 -5.34 -2.26 -21.59
C VAL A 49 -4.88 -0.95 -22.20
N ASP A 50 -4.60 0.06 -21.38
CA ASP A 50 -4.09 1.36 -21.82
C ASP A 50 -3.08 1.99 -20.83
N GLU A 51 -2.75 3.26 -21.04
CA GLU A 51 -1.76 3.97 -20.22
C GLU A 51 -2.20 4.19 -18.76
N ASN A 52 -3.49 4.08 -18.46
CA ASN A 52 -3.99 4.21 -17.08
C ASN A 52 -3.56 3.02 -16.21
N ASP A 53 -3.29 1.87 -16.82
CA ASP A 53 -2.86 0.65 -16.13
C ASP A 53 -1.33 0.56 -15.94
N LEU A 54 -0.59 1.55 -16.46
CA LEU A 54 0.85 1.59 -16.32
C LEU A 54 1.23 2.28 -15.01
N PRO A 55 2.05 1.62 -14.14
CA PRO A 55 2.60 2.29 -12.98
C PRO A 55 3.50 3.45 -13.43
N GLY A 56 3.65 4.45 -12.56
CA GLY A 56 4.50 5.58 -12.88
C GLY A 56 4.74 6.58 -11.78
N ILE A 57 5.34 7.69 -12.20
CA ILE A 57 5.71 8.82 -11.36
C ILE A 57 4.54 9.80 -11.34
N PRO A 58 3.93 10.11 -10.18
CA PRO A 58 2.97 11.20 -10.08
C PRO A 58 3.58 12.51 -10.59
N ILE A 59 2.78 13.28 -11.30
CA ILE A 59 3.13 14.59 -11.85
C ILE A 59 1.95 15.54 -11.71
N TRP A 60 2.23 16.83 -11.73
CA TRP A 60 1.23 17.87 -11.95
C TRP A 60 1.28 18.35 -13.38
N ASN A 61 0.15 18.35 -14.08
CA ASN A 61 0.10 18.96 -15.41
C ASN A 61 0.05 20.51 -15.32
N THR A 62 0.19 21.17 -16.46
CA THR A 62 0.18 22.64 -16.55
C THR A 62 -1.15 23.28 -16.11
N ALA A 63 -2.24 22.51 -16.11
CA ALA A 63 -3.55 22.92 -15.58
C ALA A 63 -3.71 22.66 -14.07
N GLY A 64 -2.66 22.19 -13.39
CA GLY A 64 -2.66 21.92 -11.96
C GLY A 64 -3.42 20.67 -11.53
N LYS A 65 -3.72 19.75 -12.46
CA LYS A 65 -4.34 18.44 -12.16
C LYS A 65 -3.29 17.36 -11.96
N PRO A 66 -3.54 16.38 -11.07
CA PRO A 66 -2.63 15.27 -10.87
C PRO A 66 -2.71 14.32 -12.07
N GLY A 67 -1.59 13.67 -12.37
CA GLY A 67 -1.49 12.61 -13.36
C GLY A 67 -0.28 11.73 -13.06
N VAL A 68 -0.01 10.78 -13.93
CA VAL A 68 1.13 9.86 -13.81
C VAL A 68 1.90 9.84 -15.12
N LYS A 69 3.23 9.98 -15.04
CA LYS A 69 4.15 9.70 -16.14
C LYS A 69 4.53 8.22 -16.07
N PRO A 70 4.17 7.38 -17.06
CA PRO A 70 4.49 5.96 -17.05
C PRO A 70 5.99 5.71 -16.85
N ALA A 71 6.32 4.90 -15.84
CA ALA A 71 7.67 4.50 -15.48
C ALA A 71 7.61 3.33 -14.49
N PRO A 72 8.52 2.34 -14.56
CA PRO A 72 8.53 1.24 -13.60
C PRO A 72 9.08 1.73 -12.25
N VAL A 73 8.25 2.41 -11.45
CA VAL A 73 8.63 3.05 -10.18
C VAL A 73 7.71 2.59 -9.07
N VAL A 74 8.31 2.24 -7.93
CA VAL A 74 7.61 1.91 -6.68
C VAL A 74 8.14 2.83 -5.59
N TYR A 75 7.23 3.55 -4.92
CA TYR A 75 7.59 4.36 -3.75
C TYR A 75 7.60 3.47 -2.51
N ARG A 76 8.45 3.79 -1.53
CA ARG A 76 8.50 3.04 -0.27
C ARG A 76 8.66 3.92 0.95
N TYR A 77 8.17 3.45 2.09
CA TYR A 77 8.41 4.07 3.39
C TYR A 77 8.24 3.08 4.55
N PRO A 78 9.01 3.21 5.64
CA PRO A 78 8.78 2.44 6.85
C PRO A 78 7.60 3.02 7.65
N SER A 79 6.87 2.16 8.35
CA SER A 79 5.93 2.54 9.42
C SER A 79 6.03 1.55 10.58
N TYR A 80 5.24 1.76 11.63
CA TYR A 80 5.28 0.94 12.84
C TYR A 80 3.86 0.65 13.34
N THR A 81 3.69 -0.49 14.00
CA THR A 81 2.44 -0.89 14.65
C THR A 81 2.74 -1.59 15.97
N ARG A 82 1.73 -1.81 16.82
CA ARG A 82 1.86 -2.52 18.10
C ARG A 82 1.24 -3.91 17.99
N TRP A 83 1.93 -4.89 18.56
CA TRP A 83 1.48 -6.28 18.61
C TRP A 83 2.15 -7.01 19.77
N GLN A 84 1.36 -7.63 20.65
CA GLN A 84 1.77 -8.36 21.85
C GLN A 84 2.84 -7.62 22.67
N ASP A 85 2.54 -6.37 23.03
CA ASP A 85 3.44 -5.45 23.75
C ASP A 85 4.72 -5.03 23.00
N GLN A 86 4.94 -5.53 21.78
CA GLN A 86 6.06 -5.18 20.93
C GLN A 86 5.69 -4.07 19.94
N THR A 87 6.69 -3.34 19.46
CA THR A 87 6.54 -2.47 18.29
C THR A 87 7.12 -3.21 17.09
N LEU A 88 6.32 -3.37 16.05
CA LEU A 88 6.70 -4.08 14.83
C LEU A 88 7.00 -3.10 13.69
N LEU A 89 8.02 -3.43 12.90
CA LEU A 89 8.37 -2.70 11.69
C LEU A 89 7.42 -3.08 10.55
N GLN A 90 6.96 -2.09 9.79
CA GLN A 90 6.16 -2.27 8.61
C GLN A 90 6.87 -1.67 7.38
N LEU A 91 6.87 -2.42 6.28
CA LEU A 91 7.43 -2.01 4.99
C LEU A 91 6.29 -1.70 4.04
N ASN A 92 6.16 -0.45 3.61
CA ASN A 92 5.10 -0.01 2.70
C ASN A 92 5.67 0.18 1.30
N TYR A 93 4.94 -0.29 0.29
CA TYR A 93 5.22 -0.15 -1.13
C TYR A 93 4.02 0.50 -1.81
N VAL A 94 4.23 1.54 -2.59
CA VAL A 94 3.16 2.31 -3.24
C VAL A 94 3.41 2.39 -4.74
N VAL A 95 2.41 1.95 -5.51
CA VAL A 95 2.34 2.15 -6.97
C VAL A 95 1.23 3.13 -7.30
N TRP A 96 1.46 3.97 -8.31
CA TRP A 96 0.52 4.98 -8.78
C TRP A 96 0.16 4.73 -10.24
N PHE A 97 -1.12 4.90 -10.54
CA PHE A 97 -1.76 4.76 -11.84
C PHE A 97 -2.42 6.07 -12.25
N ALA A 98 -2.51 6.35 -13.55
CA ALA A 98 -2.94 7.67 -14.02
C ALA A 98 -4.41 7.99 -13.68
N ALA A 99 -5.28 6.98 -13.66
CA ALA A 99 -6.69 7.13 -13.35
C ALA A 99 -7.33 5.78 -13.00
N ARG A 100 -8.49 5.86 -12.36
CA ARG A 100 -9.53 4.81 -12.46
C ARG A 100 -10.55 5.30 -13.49
N PRO A 101 -10.51 4.83 -14.75
CA PRO A 101 -11.38 5.34 -15.79
C PRO A 101 -12.86 5.24 -15.41
N ILE A 102 -13.63 6.29 -15.74
CA ILE A 102 -15.08 6.30 -15.54
C ILE A 102 -15.69 5.40 -16.62
N THR A 103 -16.26 4.28 -16.21
CA THR A 103 -16.82 3.27 -17.14
C THR A 103 -18.30 3.50 -17.48
N GLY A 104 -18.95 4.48 -16.83
CA GLY A 104 -20.34 4.85 -17.11
C GLY A 104 -20.80 6.07 -16.31
N ILE A 105 -21.97 6.62 -16.67
CA ILE A 105 -22.50 7.86 -16.06
C ILE A 105 -22.80 7.74 -14.56
N PHE A 106 -23.02 6.53 -14.06
CA PHE A 106 -23.28 6.21 -12.65
C PHE A 106 -22.03 5.71 -11.90
N ASP A 107 -20.87 5.64 -12.56
CA ASP A 107 -19.63 5.27 -11.90
C ASP A 107 -19.15 6.42 -11.01
N ILE A 108 -19.41 6.28 -9.71
CA ILE A 108 -19.07 7.28 -8.70
C ILE A 108 -17.62 7.18 -8.21
N LEU A 109 -16.93 6.09 -8.56
CA LEU A 109 -15.62 5.71 -8.06
C LEU A 109 -14.49 6.09 -9.03
N GLY A 110 -14.80 6.40 -10.29
CA GLY A 110 -13.82 6.79 -11.31
C GLY A 110 -13.33 8.25 -11.20
N GLY A 111 -12.21 8.56 -11.85
CA GLY A 111 -11.51 9.86 -11.78
C GLY A 111 -9.97 9.75 -11.88
N ALA A 112 -9.28 10.88 -11.76
CA ALA A 112 -7.83 10.98 -11.90
C ALA A 112 -7.07 10.45 -10.68
N LEU A 113 -5.89 9.91 -10.95
CA LEU A 113 -4.99 9.25 -10.02
C LEU A 113 -5.63 8.03 -9.33
N ASP A 114 -4.91 6.93 -9.35
CA ASP A 114 -5.26 5.75 -8.57
C ASP A 114 -3.96 5.09 -8.09
N GLY A 115 -4.06 4.09 -7.24
CA GLY A 115 -2.86 3.43 -6.76
C GLY A 115 -3.15 2.27 -5.83
N LEU A 116 -2.07 1.71 -5.31
CA LEU A 116 -2.15 0.60 -4.37
C LEU A 116 -1.00 0.71 -3.37
N ILE A 117 -1.33 0.60 -2.09
CA ILE A 117 -0.37 0.52 -0.98
C ILE A 117 -0.35 -0.94 -0.52
N TRP A 118 0.76 -1.61 -0.74
CA TRP A 118 1.04 -2.94 -0.20
C TRP A 118 1.92 -2.81 1.04
N ARG A 119 1.51 -3.42 2.15
CA ARG A 119 2.24 -3.35 3.41
C ARG A 119 2.60 -4.74 3.92
N VAL A 120 3.84 -4.87 4.37
CA VAL A 120 4.38 -6.07 5.02
C VAL A 120 4.62 -5.72 6.48
N THR A 121 3.95 -6.40 7.41
CA THR A 121 4.26 -6.26 8.85
C THR A 121 5.22 -7.37 9.25
N LEU A 122 6.39 -7.01 9.79
CA LEU A 122 7.43 -7.96 10.16
C LEU A 122 7.37 -8.32 11.64
N ASN A 123 7.60 -9.59 11.96
CA ASN A 123 7.86 -10.04 13.33
C ASN A 123 9.31 -9.67 13.76
N SER A 124 9.68 -10.04 14.98
CA SER A 124 11.01 -9.79 15.55
C SER A 124 12.17 -10.43 14.77
N ASP A 125 11.89 -11.49 14.01
CA ASP A 125 12.89 -12.21 13.21
C ASP A 125 13.02 -11.65 11.79
N GLY A 126 12.29 -10.57 11.47
CA GLY A 126 12.25 -9.98 10.13
C GLY A 126 11.41 -10.79 9.13
N ALA A 127 10.66 -11.79 9.60
CA ALA A 127 9.72 -12.57 8.80
C ALA A 127 8.33 -11.91 8.74
N PRO A 128 7.55 -12.09 7.67
CA PRO A 128 6.21 -11.50 7.57
C PRO A 128 5.28 -12.12 8.61
N LEU A 129 4.66 -11.29 9.44
CA LEU A 129 3.56 -11.67 10.32
C LEU A 129 2.24 -11.69 9.53
N LEU A 130 2.01 -10.65 8.73
CA LEU A 130 0.91 -10.54 7.78
C LEU A 130 1.26 -9.56 6.66
N TYR A 131 0.42 -9.57 5.64
CA TYR A 131 0.37 -8.54 4.63
C TYR A 131 -1.00 -7.88 4.62
N ASP A 132 -1.04 -6.61 4.24
CA ASP A 132 -2.29 -5.90 4.05
C ASP A 132 -2.16 -4.82 2.97
N THR A 133 -3.30 -4.35 2.51
CA THR A 133 -3.36 -3.46 1.36
C THR A 133 -4.53 -2.50 1.44
N ILE A 134 -4.34 -1.30 0.88
CA ILE A 134 -5.41 -0.33 0.59
C ILE A 134 -5.16 0.33 -0.76
N HIS A 135 -6.20 0.91 -1.35
CA HIS A 135 -5.99 1.99 -2.32
C HIS A 135 -5.59 3.27 -1.56
N PRO A 136 -4.79 4.20 -2.14
CA PRO A 136 -4.39 5.45 -1.47
C PRO A 136 -5.56 6.38 -1.11
N CYS A 137 -6.80 6.06 -1.48
CA CYS A 137 -7.98 6.74 -0.94
C CYS A 137 -8.41 6.25 0.45
N GLY A 138 -7.91 5.08 0.89
CA GLY A 138 -8.28 4.38 2.13
C GLY A 138 -9.24 3.22 1.92
N CYS A 139 -9.78 3.05 0.71
CA CYS A 139 -10.73 1.98 0.39
C CYS A 139 -10.04 0.60 0.27
N TYR A 140 -10.87 -0.45 0.33
CA TYR A 140 -10.47 -1.84 0.09
C TYR A 140 -9.37 -2.35 1.01
N HIS A 141 -9.48 -2.07 2.32
CA HIS A 141 -8.54 -2.62 3.28
C HIS A 141 -8.68 -4.14 3.40
N MET A 142 -7.76 -4.88 2.79
CA MET A 142 -7.70 -6.34 2.82
C MET A 142 -6.46 -6.82 3.58
N PHE A 143 -6.61 -7.95 4.25
CA PHE A 143 -5.55 -8.62 5.00
C PHE A 143 -5.28 -10.01 4.43
N PHE A 144 -4.00 -10.40 4.41
CA PHE A 144 -3.50 -11.70 4.00
C PHE A 144 -2.67 -12.26 5.15
N LEU A 145 -3.29 -13.15 5.94
CA LEU A 145 -2.68 -13.69 7.14
C LEU A 145 -1.71 -14.81 6.80
N THR A 146 -0.55 -14.80 7.45
CA THR A 146 0.29 -16.00 7.52
C THR A 146 -0.33 -16.99 8.51
N GLU A 147 0.26 -18.18 8.60
CA GLU A 147 -0.17 -19.22 9.53
C GLU A 147 0.08 -18.88 10.99
N ALA A 148 0.81 -17.79 11.28
CA ALA A 148 1.04 -17.31 12.62
C ALA A 148 -0.20 -16.63 13.24
N LEU A 149 -1.18 -16.25 12.42
CA LEU A 149 -2.33 -15.46 12.86
C LEU A 149 -3.66 -16.06 12.43
N GLN A 150 -4.69 -15.76 13.23
CA GLN A 150 -6.08 -15.99 12.90
C GLN A 150 -6.93 -14.79 13.34
N PRO A 151 -8.10 -14.56 12.71
CA PRO A 151 -9.04 -13.53 13.15
C PRO A 151 -9.56 -13.79 14.56
N LYS A 152 -9.71 -12.72 15.34
CA LYS A 152 -10.45 -12.79 16.61
C LYS A 152 -11.94 -13.02 16.32
N PRO A 153 -12.64 -13.90 17.06
CA PRO A 153 -14.08 -14.09 16.88
C PRO A 153 -14.90 -12.79 17.01
N GLU A 154 -14.46 -11.86 17.86
CA GLU A 154 -15.10 -10.55 18.06
C GLU A 154 -14.89 -9.63 16.86
N ALA A 155 -13.72 -9.71 16.20
CA ALA A 155 -13.41 -8.90 15.02
C ALA A 155 -14.31 -9.25 13.83
N LEU A 156 -14.74 -10.52 13.73
CA LEU A 156 -15.67 -10.99 12.71
C LEU A 156 -17.11 -10.52 12.95
N GLN A 157 -17.41 -9.98 14.13
CA GLN A 157 -18.74 -9.45 14.50
C GLN A 157 -18.83 -7.92 14.40
N LEU A 158 -17.76 -7.25 13.98
CA LEU A 158 -17.79 -5.82 13.71
C LEU A 158 -18.79 -5.51 12.59
N ALA A 159 -19.33 -4.28 12.59
CA ALA A 159 -20.19 -3.80 11.50
C ALA A 159 -19.48 -3.86 10.14
N GLU A 160 -18.17 -3.61 10.14
CA GLU A 160 -17.28 -3.81 9.00
C GLU A 160 -16.14 -4.77 9.40
N PRO A 161 -16.35 -6.09 9.29
CA PRO A 161 -15.33 -7.08 9.63
C PRO A 161 -14.11 -6.93 8.70
N PRO A 162 -12.92 -7.38 9.13
CA PRO A 162 -11.73 -7.34 8.29
C PRO A 162 -11.94 -8.17 7.01
N LEU A 163 -11.56 -7.61 5.85
CA LEU A 163 -11.66 -8.32 4.58
C LEU A 163 -10.48 -9.29 4.44
N LEU A 164 -10.79 -10.58 4.40
CA LEU A 164 -9.82 -11.68 4.35
C LEU A 164 -10.08 -12.53 3.10
N PRO A 165 -9.72 -12.04 1.89
CA PRO A 165 -10.07 -12.71 0.63
C PRO A 165 -9.36 -14.05 0.45
N GLN A 166 -8.16 -14.19 1.01
CA GLN A 166 -7.36 -15.42 0.99
C GLN A 166 -6.26 -15.36 2.06
N PRO A 167 -5.70 -16.51 2.50
CA PRO A 167 -4.47 -16.52 3.27
C PRO A 167 -3.28 -16.01 2.46
N ALA A 168 -2.21 -15.61 3.16
CA ALA A 168 -0.93 -15.31 2.54
C ALA A 168 -0.32 -16.59 1.93
N PRO A 169 0.26 -16.53 0.73
CA PRO A 169 0.94 -17.68 0.15
C PRO A 169 2.22 -18.01 0.94
N ARG A 170 2.57 -19.29 1.00
CA ARG A 170 3.89 -19.72 1.51
C ARG A 170 4.94 -19.50 0.42
N LEU A 171 6.02 -18.81 0.75
CA LEU A 171 7.15 -18.61 -0.17
C LEU A 171 8.17 -19.74 -0.04
N THR A 172 8.70 -20.20 -1.16
CA THR A 172 9.91 -21.04 -1.21
C THR A 172 11.12 -20.21 -1.64
N ALA A 173 12.32 -20.81 -1.59
CA ALA A 173 13.56 -20.09 -1.88
C ALA A 173 13.51 -19.42 -3.28
N GLY A 174 13.83 -18.12 -3.31
CA GLY A 174 13.85 -17.31 -4.53
C GLY A 174 12.49 -16.76 -4.97
N GLN A 175 11.37 -17.26 -4.44
CA GLN A 175 10.05 -16.71 -4.75
C GLN A 175 9.82 -15.35 -4.07
N ARG A 176 8.90 -14.58 -4.67
CA ARG A 176 8.37 -13.33 -4.11
C ARG A 176 6.85 -13.40 -4.06
N ILE A 177 6.27 -12.51 -3.25
CA ILE A 177 4.85 -12.19 -3.35
C ILE A 177 4.58 -11.53 -4.71
N VAL A 178 3.64 -12.09 -5.45
CA VAL A 178 3.06 -11.50 -6.66
C VAL A 178 1.68 -10.94 -6.32
N ILE A 179 1.46 -9.68 -6.66
CA ILE A 179 0.19 -8.99 -6.51
C ILE A 179 -0.44 -8.86 -7.90
N ARG A 180 -1.50 -9.64 -8.14
CA ARG A 180 -2.24 -9.65 -9.40
C ARG A 180 -3.33 -8.59 -9.37
N ILE A 181 -3.29 -7.68 -10.35
CA ILE A 181 -4.10 -6.46 -10.39
C ILE A 181 -4.88 -6.39 -11.70
N ALA A 182 -6.18 -6.17 -11.60
CA ALA A 182 -7.06 -5.94 -12.74
C ALA A 182 -6.81 -4.57 -13.38
N SER A 183 -7.01 -4.45 -14.69
CA SER A 183 -7.00 -3.17 -15.40
C SER A 183 -8.13 -2.25 -14.90
N ALA A 184 -7.97 -0.94 -15.09
CA ALA A 184 -8.90 0.14 -14.81
C ALA A 184 -9.23 0.36 -13.33
N ALA A 185 -9.80 -0.63 -12.64
CA ALA A 185 -10.18 -0.50 -11.22
C ALA A 185 -9.01 -0.79 -10.26
N HIS A 186 -7.93 -1.37 -10.76
CA HIS A 186 -6.75 -1.77 -9.99
C HIS A 186 -7.10 -2.62 -8.76
N TYR A 187 -8.14 -3.44 -8.86
CA TYR A 187 -8.49 -4.39 -7.81
C TYR A 187 -7.50 -5.54 -7.78
N ILE A 188 -7.18 -6.00 -6.57
CA ILE A 188 -6.41 -7.23 -6.38
C ILE A 188 -7.31 -8.41 -6.73
N GLU A 189 -6.90 -9.17 -7.76
CA GLU A 189 -7.55 -10.42 -8.14
C GLU A 189 -6.97 -11.60 -7.35
N ARG A 190 -5.67 -11.55 -7.05
CA ARG A 190 -4.97 -12.62 -6.34
C ARG A 190 -3.64 -12.16 -5.73
N VAL A 191 -3.26 -12.82 -4.65
CA VAL A 191 -1.90 -12.79 -4.10
C VAL A 191 -1.32 -14.20 -4.11
N TYR A 192 -0.15 -14.40 -4.69
CA TYR A 192 0.48 -15.72 -4.78
C TYR A 192 2.00 -15.65 -4.75
N ALA A 193 2.67 -16.79 -4.61
CA ALA A 193 4.12 -16.87 -4.63
C ALA A 193 4.60 -17.36 -6.01
N ASP A 194 5.56 -16.66 -6.60
CA ASP A 194 6.16 -17.02 -7.89
C ASP A 194 7.60 -16.49 -7.99
N GLN A 195 8.32 -16.90 -9.03
CA GLN A 195 9.63 -16.33 -9.34
C GLN A 195 9.50 -14.86 -9.75
N PRO A 196 10.45 -13.99 -9.35
CA PRO A 196 10.44 -12.59 -9.70
C PRO A 196 10.93 -12.36 -11.13
N ASP A 197 10.02 -12.44 -12.10
CA ASP A 197 10.23 -12.10 -13.51
C ASP A 197 9.56 -10.77 -13.91
N GLY A 198 9.80 -10.33 -15.14
CA GLY A 198 9.31 -9.05 -15.66
C GLY A 198 10.31 -7.91 -15.59
N THR A 199 9.80 -6.71 -15.83
CA THR A 199 10.58 -5.47 -15.95
C THR A 199 11.06 -5.01 -14.57
N PRO A 200 12.36 -4.76 -14.36
CA PRO A 200 12.81 -4.23 -13.07
C PRO A 200 12.22 -2.83 -12.83
N TYR A 201 11.73 -2.59 -11.60
CA TYR A 201 11.33 -1.26 -11.15
C TYR A 201 12.40 -0.61 -10.27
N GLU A 202 12.43 0.71 -10.31
CA GLU A 202 13.22 1.57 -9.43
C GLU A 202 12.45 1.86 -8.14
N TRP A 203 13.17 1.90 -7.01
CA TRP A 203 12.61 2.44 -5.78
C TRP A 203 12.78 3.94 -5.67
N ARG A 204 11.75 4.60 -5.15
CA ARG A 204 11.82 5.99 -4.71
C ARG A 204 11.39 6.13 -3.26
N ASP A 205 11.94 7.13 -2.60
CA ASP A 205 11.46 7.47 -1.26
C ASP A 205 10.06 8.10 -1.39
N TYR A 206 9.10 7.65 -0.59
CA TYR A 206 7.77 8.27 -0.53
C TYR A 206 7.86 9.79 -0.31
N ALA A 207 8.87 10.27 0.40
CA ALA A 207 9.11 11.69 0.64
C ALA A 207 9.31 12.51 -0.65
N GLU A 208 9.69 11.88 -1.77
CA GLU A 208 9.76 12.57 -3.06
C GLU A 208 8.40 13.08 -3.55
N LEU A 209 7.29 12.51 -3.06
CA LEU A 209 5.92 12.96 -3.36
C LEU A 209 5.61 14.33 -2.75
N TYR A 210 6.36 14.80 -1.74
CA TYR A 210 6.24 16.17 -1.23
C TYR A 210 6.90 17.21 -2.15
N ALA A 211 7.64 16.74 -3.16
CA ALA A 211 8.20 17.56 -4.20
C ALA A 211 7.83 16.97 -5.57
N THR A 212 6.57 16.68 -5.84
CA THR A 212 6.13 16.15 -7.15
C THR A 212 6.45 17.11 -8.30
N PRO A 213 7.01 16.62 -9.43
CA PRO A 213 7.30 17.44 -10.61
C PRO A 213 6.04 18.08 -11.20
N VAL A 214 6.16 19.34 -11.63
CA VAL A 214 5.16 20.02 -12.47
C VAL A 214 5.68 20.05 -13.90
N ILE A 215 4.87 19.63 -14.87
CA ILE A 215 5.24 19.65 -16.30
C ILE A 215 5.67 21.07 -16.68
N ASP A 216 6.83 21.18 -17.34
CA ASP A 216 7.44 22.44 -17.80
C ASP A 216 7.67 23.50 -16.72
N SER A 217 7.75 23.09 -15.45
CA SER A 217 7.91 23.99 -14.32
C SER A 217 8.71 23.35 -13.17
N GLY A 218 8.57 23.89 -11.96
CA GLY A 218 9.26 23.43 -10.75
C GLY A 218 8.63 22.19 -10.12
N ARG A 219 8.59 22.17 -8.79
CA ARG A 219 8.06 21.06 -7.99
C ARG A 219 7.09 21.59 -6.95
N ARG A 220 6.09 20.78 -6.58
CA ARG A 220 5.19 21.06 -5.46
C ARG A 220 4.71 19.76 -4.84
N SER A 221 4.28 19.79 -3.59
CA SER A 221 3.70 18.63 -2.92
C SER A 221 2.53 18.03 -3.69
N LEU A 222 2.46 16.70 -3.76
CA LEU A 222 1.26 15.98 -4.22
C LEU A 222 0.08 16.20 -3.27
N PHE A 223 0.38 16.37 -1.98
CA PHE A 223 -0.60 16.48 -0.90
C PHE A 223 -0.81 17.94 -0.52
N ALA A 224 -2.07 18.34 -0.39
CA ALA A 224 -2.46 19.60 0.23
C ALA A 224 -2.30 19.54 1.76
N GLY A 225 -2.43 20.68 2.45
CA GLY A 225 -2.23 20.75 3.91
C GLY A 225 -3.20 19.92 4.77
N ASN A 226 -4.24 19.33 4.17
CA ASN A 226 -5.16 18.38 4.82
C ASN A 226 -4.84 16.91 4.49
N GLY A 227 -3.73 16.64 3.80
CA GLY A 227 -3.30 15.32 3.37
C GLY A 227 -4.05 14.77 2.15
N LEU A 228 -4.86 15.58 1.44
CA LEU A 228 -5.55 15.14 0.23
C LEU A 228 -4.79 15.53 -1.05
N VAL A 229 -4.92 14.72 -2.10
CA VAL A 229 -4.47 15.08 -3.45
C VAL A 229 -5.59 15.81 -4.19
N ILE A 230 -5.42 17.11 -4.37
CA ILE A 230 -6.39 17.95 -5.09
C ILE A 230 -6.53 17.48 -6.54
N GLY A 231 -7.77 17.38 -7.02
CA GLY A 231 -8.08 16.90 -8.38
C GLY A 231 -8.21 15.38 -8.51
N SER A 232 -8.06 14.62 -7.42
CA SER A 232 -8.32 13.16 -7.37
C SER A 232 -9.70 12.82 -6.79
N GLU A 233 -10.57 13.81 -6.59
CA GLU A 233 -11.84 13.60 -5.89
C GLU A 233 -12.80 12.73 -6.70
N ARG A 234 -13.49 11.83 -6.01
CA ARG A 234 -14.50 10.94 -6.59
C ARG A 234 -15.90 11.50 -6.36
N ARG A 235 -16.88 11.08 -7.16
CA ARG A 235 -18.28 11.52 -6.97
C ARG A 235 -18.89 10.94 -5.70
N GLU A 236 -18.38 9.80 -5.21
CA GLU A 236 -18.83 9.18 -3.96
C GLU A 236 -18.73 10.11 -2.74
N ARG A 237 -17.87 11.14 -2.78
CA ARG A 237 -17.78 12.17 -1.72
C ARG A 237 -19.12 12.82 -1.38
N TRP A 238 -20.05 12.91 -2.32
CA TRP A 238 -21.36 13.51 -2.10
C TRP A 238 -22.37 12.55 -1.45
N LEU A 239 -22.09 11.25 -1.45
CA LEU A 239 -22.93 10.23 -0.85
C LEU A 239 -22.39 9.78 0.51
N LEU A 240 -21.06 9.68 0.63
CA LEU A 240 -20.40 9.10 1.80
C LEU A 240 -19.91 10.13 2.82
N TRP A 241 -20.06 11.44 2.55
CA TRP A 241 -19.70 12.49 3.52
C TRP A 241 -20.38 12.36 4.90
N PRO A 242 -21.64 11.88 5.04
CA PRO A 242 -22.26 11.72 6.36
C PRO A 242 -21.56 10.68 7.23
N MET A 243 -20.73 9.82 6.64
CA MET A 243 -19.95 8.80 7.33
C MET A 243 -18.69 9.38 8.00
N GLY A 244 -18.48 10.70 7.95
CA GLY A 244 -17.36 11.37 8.62
C GLY A 244 -16.02 11.28 7.89
N ILE A 245 -16.00 10.82 6.63
CA ILE A 245 -14.81 10.75 5.79
C ILE A 245 -14.77 11.96 4.85
N PRO A 246 -13.86 12.94 5.07
CA PRO A 246 -13.78 14.12 4.22
C PRO A 246 -13.34 13.73 2.81
N SER A 247 -14.12 14.12 1.79
CA SER A 247 -13.83 13.81 0.38
C SER A 247 -13.56 12.32 0.11
N ALA A 248 -14.52 11.46 0.48
CA ALA A 248 -14.43 10.01 0.21
C ALA A 248 -13.99 9.73 -1.24
N GLY A 249 -13.03 8.81 -1.39
CA GLY A 249 -12.43 8.44 -2.66
C GLY A 249 -11.24 9.27 -3.13
N ALA A 250 -10.99 10.46 -2.57
CA ALA A 250 -9.80 11.24 -2.90
C ALA A 250 -8.52 10.55 -2.39
N MET A 251 -7.45 10.58 -3.18
CA MET A 251 -6.14 10.03 -2.78
C MET A 251 -5.56 10.83 -1.61
N ARG A 252 -4.79 10.14 -0.76
CA ARG A 252 -4.34 10.68 0.52
C ARG A 252 -2.87 10.44 0.79
N GLU A 253 -2.33 11.31 1.63
CA GLU A 253 -1.05 11.16 2.30
C GLU A 253 -1.10 9.99 3.29
N ARG A 254 0.03 9.32 3.49
CA ARG A 254 0.21 8.36 4.60
C ARG A 254 -0.27 8.98 5.92
N GLY A 255 -0.93 8.17 6.75
CA GLY A 255 -1.52 8.62 8.02
C GLY A 255 -2.90 9.29 7.93
N HIS A 256 -3.45 9.50 6.72
CA HIS A 256 -4.76 10.15 6.54
C HIS A 256 -5.86 9.18 6.04
N HIS A 257 -5.61 7.87 6.06
CA HIS A 257 -6.48 6.85 5.48
C HIS A 257 -7.46 6.30 6.51
N ALA A 258 -8.73 6.70 6.42
CA ALA A 258 -9.83 5.98 7.07
C ALA A 258 -10.14 4.70 6.27
N THR A 259 -10.24 3.57 6.95
CA THR A 259 -10.43 2.23 6.33
C THR A 259 -11.74 1.56 6.73
N ALA A 260 -12.63 2.30 7.39
CA ALA A 260 -14.02 1.91 7.67
C ALA A 260 -14.94 3.12 7.52
N PHE A 261 -16.17 2.90 7.07
CA PHE A 261 -17.22 3.91 7.04
C PHE A 261 -17.98 3.99 8.37
N VAL A 262 -18.03 2.89 9.12
CA VAL A 262 -18.69 2.76 10.41
C VAL A 262 -17.64 2.53 11.50
N GLY A 263 -17.64 3.44 12.49
CA GLY A 263 -16.64 3.45 13.56
C GLY A 263 -15.43 4.33 13.23
N ARG A 264 -14.35 4.16 13.99
CA ARG A 264 -13.06 4.85 13.77
C ARG A 264 -11.99 3.79 13.55
N ARG A 265 -11.66 3.51 12.29
CA ARG A 265 -10.58 2.61 11.90
C ARG A 265 -9.70 3.30 10.87
N HIS A 266 -8.41 3.36 11.16
CA HIS A 266 -7.41 4.02 10.33
C HIS A 266 -6.31 3.04 9.95
N PHE A 267 -5.74 3.23 8.76
CA PHE A 267 -4.70 2.34 8.24
C PHE A 267 -3.43 2.31 9.12
N ASP A 268 -3.13 3.43 9.77
CA ASP A 268 -1.99 3.67 10.65
C ASP A 268 -2.34 3.57 12.14
N ASP A 269 -3.53 3.08 12.49
CA ASP A 269 -3.88 2.81 13.88
C ASP A 269 -2.91 1.78 14.49
N ALA A 270 -2.18 2.20 15.50
CA ALA A 270 -1.15 1.41 16.16
C ALA A 270 -1.70 0.12 16.80
N LEU A 271 -2.97 0.10 17.20
CA LEU A 271 -3.62 -1.05 17.85
C LEU A 271 -4.54 -1.82 16.89
N LEU A 272 -4.48 -1.52 15.58
CA LEU A 272 -5.35 -2.15 14.59
C LEU A 272 -5.22 -3.67 14.61
N LEU A 273 -3.99 -4.19 14.61
CA LEU A 273 -3.75 -5.62 14.56
C LEU A 273 -4.25 -6.30 15.84
N GLU A 274 -3.95 -5.71 17.01
CA GLU A 274 -4.43 -6.16 18.32
C GLU A 274 -5.95 -6.27 18.37
N GLY A 275 -6.67 -5.34 17.76
CA GLY A 275 -8.13 -5.37 17.70
C GLY A 275 -8.69 -6.49 16.81
N LEU A 276 -7.96 -6.90 15.77
CA LEU A 276 -8.48 -7.76 14.71
C LEU A 276 -8.04 -9.21 14.78
N PHE A 277 -6.82 -9.47 15.27
CA PHE A 277 -6.17 -10.77 15.14
C PHE A 277 -5.67 -11.29 16.48
N GLN A 278 -5.43 -12.59 16.53
CA GLN A 278 -4.76 -13.29 17.62
C GLN A 278 -3.79 -14.32 17.04
N PRO A 279 -2.80 -14.79 17.82
CA PRO A 279 -1.96 -15.90 17.41
C PRO A 279 -2.80 -17.12 17.00
N ALA A 280 -2.39 -17.77 15.93
CA ALA A 280 -2.89 -19.10 15.59
C ALA A 280 -2.37 -20.12 16.62
N PRO A 281 -3.15 -21.19 16.90
CA PRO A 281 -2.77 -22.24 17.84
C PRO A 281 -1.62 -23.12 17.32
#